data_AF-A0A920F7S8-F1
#
_entry.id   AF-A0A920F7S8-F1
#
_cell.length_a   1.000
_cell.length_b   1.000
_cell.length_c   1.000
_cell.angle_alpha   90.00
_cell.angle_beta   90.00
_cell.angle_gamma   90.00
#
_symmetry.space_group_name_H-M   'P 1'
#
loop_
_entity.id
_entity.type
_entity.pdbx_description
1 polymer ?
#
loop_
_entity_poly.entity_id
_entity_poly.type
_entity_poly.pdbx_seq_one_letter_code
_entity_poly.pdbx_strand_id
1 'polypeptide(L)' 'MKSAKELQSKGVTSIAISFLNSNAKPEHEKLASQLLAKNFPDLSLTLSSDISQESGEFERTSTAAINAYIKPLAADI' A
#
# COMPACT_ATOMS: atom_id res chain seq x y z
N MET A 1 -11.94 -2.19 -5.68
CA MET A 1 -12.62 -2.82 -4.53
C MET A 1 -12.61 -4.35 -4.56
N LYS A 2 -12.85 -5.03 -5.69
CA LYS A 2 -12.85 -6.51 -5.76
C LYS A 2 -11.58 -7.15 -5.19
N SER A 3 -10.41 -6.68 -5.60
CA SER A 3 -9.12 -7.22 -5.14
C SER A 3 -8.91 -7.06 -3.64
N ALA A 4 -9.30 -5.92 -3.05
CA ALA A 4 -9.17 -5.70 -1.62
C ALA A 4 -10.09 -6.63 -0.80
N LYS A 5 -11.32 -6.87 -1.26
CA LYS A 5 -12.22 -7.86 -0.62
C LYS A 5 -11.62 -9.26 -0.66
N GLU A 6 -11.03 -9.64 -1.79
CA GLU A 6 -10.39 -10.94 -1.94
C GLU A 6 -9.20 -11.09 -0.99
N LEU A 7 -8.34 -10.07 -0.88
CA LEU A 7 -7.21 -10.06 0.05
C LEU A 7 -7.69 -10.15 1.51
N GLN A 8 -8.72 -9.38 1.89
CA GLN A 8 -9.31 -9.45 3.23
C GLN A 8 -9.85 -10.86 3.53
N SER A 9 -10.53 -11.50 2.58
CA SER A 9 -11.04 -12.88 2.75
C SER A 9 -9.92 -13.92 2.94
N LYS A 10 -8.70 -13.60 2.52
CA LYS A 10 -7.48 -14.41 2.71
C LYS A 10 -6.74 -14.08 4.01
N GLY A 11 -7.30 -13.22 4.87
CA GLY A 11 -6.68 -12.82 6.14
C GLY A 11 -5.53 -11.82 6.00
N VAL A 12 -5.43 -11.12 4.86
CA VAL A 12 -4.43 -10.06 4.67
C VAL A 12 -4.80 -8.87 5.57
N THR A 13 -3.85 -8.42 6.38
CA THR A 13 -3.99 -7.28 7.31
C THR A 13 -3.24 -6.04 6.86
N SER A 14 -2.39 -6.14 5.84
CA SER A 14 -1.57 -5.03 5.33
C SER A 14 -1.39 -5.10 3.81
N ILE A 15 -1.44 -3.94 3.14
CA ILE A 15 -1.37 -3.82 1.67
C ILE A 15 -0.41 -2.70 1.28
N ALA A 16 0.52 -3.02 0.36
CA ALA A 16 1.27 -2.04 -0.40
C ALA A 16 0.52 -1.63 -1.68
N ILE A 17 0.44 -0.33 -1.95
CA ILE A 17 -0.15 0.24 -3.17
C ILE A 17 1.00 0.79 -4.01
N SER A 18 1.23 0.21 -5.19
CA SER A 18 2.27 0.64 -6.13
C SER A 18 1.70 0.73 -7.54
N PHE A 19 1.54 1.96 -8.04
CA PHE A 19 1.14 2.24 -9.41
C PHE A 19 2.33 2.71 -10.25
N LEU A 20 2.23 2.50 -11.57
CA LEU A 20 3.22 3.00 -12.52
C LEU A 20 3.23 4.53 -12.49
N ASN A 21 4.42 5.14 -12.55
CA ASN A 21 4.64 6.59 -12.50
C ASN A 21 4.12 7.31 -11.23
N SER A 22 3.86 6.58 -10.14
CA SER A 22 3.35 7.19 -8.89
C SER A 22 4.36 8.11 -8.21
N ASN A 23 5.66 7.95 -8.49
CA ASN A 23 6.71 8.87 -8.08
C ASN A 23 6.53 10.28 -8.64
N ALA A 24 6.01 10.40 -9.87
CA ALA A 24 5.72 11.68 -10.51
C ALA A 24 4.27 12.14 -10.33
N LYS A 25 3.32 11.19 -10.25
CA LYS A 25 1.88 11.44 -10.14
C LYS A 25 1.24 10.54 -9.07
N PRO A 26 1.36 10.90 -7.78
CA PRO A 26 0.88 10.07 -6.67
C PRO A 26 -0.64 10.11 -6.46
N GLU A 27 -1.35 10.99 -7.18
CA GLU A 27 -2.79 11.26 -7.06
C GLU A 27 -3.62 9.97 -6.95
N HIS A 28 -3.33 9.00 -7.83
CA HIS A 28 -4.11 7.76 -7.93
C HIS A 28 -3.81 6.79 -6.78
N GLU A 29 -2.57 6.73 -6.28
CA GLU A 29 -2.27 5.93 -5.08
C GLU A 29 -2.97 6.52 -3.85
N LYS A 30 -2.92 7.85 -3.71
CA LYS A 30 -3.59 8.56 -2.61
C LYS A 30 -5.10 8.32 -2.64
N LEU A 31 -5.73 8.48 -3.80
CA LEU A 31 -7.16 8.21 -3.96
C LEU A 31 -7.50 6.74 -3.65
N ALA A 32 -6.70 5.79 -4.14
CA ALA A 32 -6.89 4.38 -3.83
C ALA A 32 -6.79 4.11 -2.32
N SER A 33 -5.81 4.70 -1.64
CA SER A 33 -5.63 4.55 -0.19
C SER A 33 -6.84 5.09 0.59
N GLN A 34 -7.38 6.25 0.22
CA GLN A 34 -8.55 6.85 0.87
C GLN A 34 -9.79 5.97 0.72
N LEU A 35 -10.00 5.44 -0.49
CA LEU A 35 -11.12 4.53 -0.76
C LEU A 35 -10.96 3.22 0.01
N LEU A 36 -9.75 2.66 0.09
CA LEU A 36 -9.49 1.44 0.86
C LEU A 36 -9.67 1.66 2.35
N ALA A 37 -9.09 2.71 2.92
CA ALA A 37 -9.21 3.05 4.34
C ALA A 37 -10.67 3.25 4.77
N LYS A 38 -11.50 3.87 3.91
CA LYS A 38 -12.94 4.06 4.18
C LYS A 38 -13.73 2.75 4.26
N ASN A 39 -13.35 1.74 3.49
CA ASN A 39 -14.12 0.50 3.36
C ASN A 39 -13.52 -0.67 4.13
N PHE A 40 -12.23 -0.58 4.50
CA PHE A 40 -11.47 -1.61 5.18
C PHE A 40 -10.59 -0.95 6.26
N PRO A 41 -11.20 -0.45 7.35
CA PRO A 41 -10.48 0.32 8.37
C PRO A 41 -9.39 -0.49 9.08
N ASP A 42 -9.52 -1.82 9.09
CA ASP A 42 -8.56 -2.72 9.74
C ASP A 42 -7.33 -3.03 8.88
N LEU A 43 -7.28 -2.55 7.63
CA LEU A 43 -6.11 -2.76 6.76
C LEU A 43 -5.06 -1.68 6.99
N SER A 44 -3.85 -2.09 7.31
CA SER A 44 -2.67 -1.23 7.21
C SER A 44 -2.36 -0.97 5.75
N LEU A 45 -2.22 0.30 5.37
CA LEU A 45 -1.91 0.71 4.00
C LEU A 45 -0.54 1.39 3.94
N THR A 46 0.22 1.07 2.89
CA THR A 46 1.49 1.71 2.54
C THR A 46 1.47 2.11 1.07
N LEU A 47 1.76 3.38 0.78
CA LEU A 47 1.80 3.91 -0.58
C LEU A 47 3.25 3.93 -1.05
N SER A 48 3.50 3.44 -2.26
CA SER A 48 4.86 3.39 -2.80
C SER A 48 5.45 4.79 -3.00
N SER A 49 4.60 5.76 -3.37
CA SER A 49 4.99 7.16 -3.55
C SER A 49 5.41 7.86 -2.26
N ASP A 50 4.94 7.38 -1.10
CA ASP A 50 5.28 7.95 0.20
C ASP A 50 6.57 7.34 0.77
N ILE A 51 6.94 6.13 0.34
CA ILE A 51 8.14 5.42 0.80
C ILE A 51 9.36 5.78 -0.05
N SER A 52 9.20 5.82 -1.37
CA SER A 52 10.32 6.08 -2.29
C SER A 52 9.84 6.82 -3.53
N GLN A 53 10.55 7.90 -3.88
CA GLN A 53 10.33 8.67 -5.11
C GLN A 53 11.24 8.21 -6.26
N GLU A 54 11.90 7.07 -6.11
CA GLU A 54 12.72 6.48 -7.16
C GLU A 54 11.88 6.20 -8.41
N SER A 55 12.46 6.49 -9.58
CA SER A 55 11.81 6.24 -10.85
C SER A 55 11.70 4.74 -11.16
N GLY A 56 12.63 3.95 -10.63
CA GLY A 56 12.64 2.48 -10.74
C GLY A 56 11.43 1.85 -10.04
N GLU A 57 10.59 1.16 -10.81
CA GLU A 57 9.37 0.52 -10.31
C GLU A 57 9.67 -0.69 -9.42
N PHE A 58 10.74 -1.42 -9.72
CA PHE A 58 11.14 -2.59 -8.93
C PHE A 58 11.63 -2.17 -7.54
N GLU A 59 12.52 -1.19 -7.48
CA GLU A 59 13.11 -0.67 -6.24
C GLU A 59 12.03 -0.02 -5.37
N ARG A 60 11.15 0.78 -5.97
CA ARG A 60 10.05 1.43 -5.26
C ARG A 60 9.04 0.40 -4.72
N THR A 61 8.63 -0.55 -5.56
CA THR A 61 7.64 -1.57 -5.15
C THR A 61 8.20 -2.51 -4.09
N SER A 62 9.45 -2.96 -4.24
CA SER A 62 10.10 -3.84 -3.25
C SER A 62 10.23 -3.17 -1.88
N THR A 63 10.62 -1.89 -1.85
CA THR A 63 10.72 -1.12 -0.61
C THR A 63 9.34 -0.92 0.04
N ALA A 64 8.32 -0.58 -0.76
CA ALA A 64 6.95 -0.42 -0.28
C ALA A 64 6.37 -1.73 0.29
N ALA A 65 6.66 -2.87 -0.35
CA ALA A 65 6.25 -4.19 0.11
C ALA A 65 6.89 -4.56 1.46
N ILE A 66 8.20 -4.32 1.61
CA ILE A 66 8.91 -4.53 2.88
C ILE A 66 8.32 -3.66 3.99
N ASN A 67 8.07 -2.38 3.70
CA ASN A 67 7.48 -1.47 4.69
C ASN A 67 6.06 -1.92 5.09
N ALA A 68 5.22 -2.30 4.13
CA ALA A 68 3.88 -2.84 4.40
C ALA A 68 3.90 -4.09 5.27
N TYR A 69 4.93 -4.95 5.13
CA TYR A 69 5.12 -6.12 5.97
C TYR A 69 5.50 -5.76 7.41
N ILE A 70 6.42 -4.79 7.59
CA ILE A 70 6.94 -4.42 8.91
C ILE A 70 5.95 -3.58 9.71
N LYS A 71 5.22 -2.67 9.06
CA LYS A 71 4.32 -1.71 9.72
C LYS A 71 3.32 -2.31 10.71
N PRO A 72 2.56 -3.39 10.40
CA PRO A 72 1.68 -4.01 11.39
C PRO A 72 2.45 -4.67 12.54
N LEU A 73 3.59 -5.32 12.26
CA LEU A 73 4.42 -5.96 13.29
C LEU A 73 4.98 -4.94 14.30
N ALA A 74 5.28 -3.72 13.86
CA ALA A 74 5.77 -2.66 14.71
C ALA A 74 4.67 -1.98 15.54
N ALA A 75 3.40 -2.11 15.15
CA ALA A 75 2.26 -1.57 15.91
C ALA A 75 1.85 -2.46 17.09
N ASP A 76 2.27 -3.73 17.09
CA ASP A 76 1.97 -4.74 18.11
C ASP A 76 3.03 -4.82 19.25
N ILE A 77 4.05 -3.93 19.24
CA ILE A 77 5.13 -3.84 20.23
C ILE A 77 4.96 -2.56 21.06
#